data_AF-A0A0M1N0P3-F1
#
_entry.id   AF-A0A0M1N0P3-F1
#
_cell.length_a   1.000
_cell.length_b   1.000
_cell.length_c   1.000
_cell.angle_alpha   90.00
_cell.angle_beta   90.00
_cell.angle_gamma   90.00
#
_symmetry.space_group_name_H-M   'P 1'
#
loop_
_entity.id
_entity.type
_entity.pdbx_description
1 polymer ?
#
loop_
_entity_poly.entity_id
_entity_poly.type
_entity_poly.pdbx_seq_one_letter_code
_entity_poly.pdbx_strand_id
1 'polypeptide(L)'
;MSIQGKKVWKYFVIFLTFSLISPIYGVTPYRNKQPETKKIVSPILYPSIEKIKTMLPTIKDAAFCQRLLEHVVKMIFAEIDKEYYNFQEKDKENIDFLYQTLEKYNIVEEFSDTIATTVFDPNEYLFVFVGNANDLKNYQIYLQHKKNNFQGDKGSFWRNWQPANMIFVSKKHIQFLIDKLLQAMLLEEEMKIINSNLLFQNSESYKKNLQPQIQFIQQEIKSLKEELGRERCLNISINNEMLDLQ
;
A
#
# COMPACT_ATOMS: atom_id res chain seq x y z
N MET A 1 33.39 -31.11 -50.27
CA MET A 1 32.63 -30.02 -49.60
C MET A 1 33.57 -29.31 -48.63
N SER A 2 33.83 -28.01 -48.81
CA SER A 2 34.80 -27.26 -47.99
C SER A 2 34.35 -27.16 -46.52
N ILE A 3 35.30 -26.97 -45.60
CA ILE A 3 35.04 -26.86 -44.15
C ILE A 3 34.08 -25.69 -43.83
N GLN A 4 34.07 -24.64 -44.65
CA GLN A 4 33.11 -23.53 -44.55
C GLN A 4 31.68 -23.96 -44.94
N GLY A 5 31.52 -24.80 -45.98
CA GLY A 5 30.20 -25.31 -46.39
C GLY A 5 29.51 -26.16 -45.30
N LYS A 6 30.28 -26.90 -44.50
CA LYS A 6 29.75 -27.69 -43.38
C LYS A 6 29.23 -26.82 -42.21
N LYS A 7 29.83 -25.64 -41.98
CA LYS A 7 29.36 -24.71 -40.93
C LYS A 7 28.07 -24.02 -41.33
N VAL A 8 27.96 -23.56 -42.58
CA VAL A 8 26.75 -22.92 -43.11
C VAL A 8 25.57 -23.89 -43.11
N TRP A 9 25.80 -25.17 -43.48
CA TRP A 9 24.76 -26.19 -43.45
C TRP A 9 24.23 -26.45 -42.03
N LYS A 10 25.10 -26.42 -41.02
CA LYS A 10 24.70 -26.65 -39.62
C LYS A 10 23.80 -25.52 -39.09
N TYR A 11 24.07 -24.27 -39.44
CA TYR A 11 23.22 -23.14 -39.07
C TYR A 11 21.90 -23.10 -39.86
N PHE A 12 21.93 -23.51 -41.14
CA PHE A 12 20.72 -23.64 -41.96
C PHE A 12 19.74 -24.69 -41.39
N VAL A 13 20.25 -25.84 -40.94
CA VAL A 13 19.43 -26.89 -40.32
C VAL A 13 18.83 -26.43 -38.98
N ILE A 14 19.57 -25.68 -38.15
CA ILE A 14 19.04 -25.12 -36.87
C ILE A 14 17.97 -24.06 -37.12
N PHE A 15 18.11 -23.23 -38.16
CA PHE A 15 17.11 -22.24 -38.53
C PHE A 15 15.83 -22.89 -39.07
N LEU A 16 15.96 -23.98 -39.83
CA LEU A 16 14.84 -24.74 -40.37
C LEU A 16 14.06 -25.50 -39.28
N THR A 17 14.74 -26.02 -38.24
CA THR A 17 14.07 -26.68 -37.12
C THR A 17 13.33 -25.67 -36.22
N PHE A 18 13.85 -24.45 -36.03
CA PHE A 18 13.12 -23.39 -35.31
C PHE A 18 11.90 -22.88 -36.08
N SER A 19 11.98 -22.81 -37.41
CA SER A 19 10.89 -22.31 -38.26
C SER A 19 9.75 -23.33 -38.45
N LEU A 20 10.03 -24.63 -38.28
CA LEU A 20 9.02 -25.69 -38.38
C LEU A 20 8.32 -26.03 -37.05
N ILE A 21 8.80 -25.50 -35.92
CA ILE A 21 8.23 -25.77 -34.58
C ILE A 21 7.30 -24.62 -34.09
N SER A 22 7.15 -23.53 -34.83
CA SER A 22 6.16 -22.48 -34.53
C SER A 22 5.44 -22.08 -35.82
N PRO A 23 4.12 -22.32 -36.01
CA PRO A 23 3.06 -22.48 -35.01
C PRO A 23 2.01 -23.57 -35.35
N ILE A 24 1.94 -24.66 -34.57
CA ILE A 24 0.72 -25.48 -34.49
C ILE A 24 0.44 -25.76 -33.02
N TYR A 25 -0.22 -24.80 -32.36
CA TYR A 25 -1.36 -25.09 -31.48
C TYR A 25 -2.24 -23.85 -31.47
N GLY A 26 -3.06 -23.76 -32.51
CA GLY A 26 -4.23 -22.91 -32.58
C GLY A 26 -5.28 -23.59 -33.44
N VAL A 27 -6.11 -24.46 -32.84
CA VAL A 27 -7.49 -24.71 -33.30
C VAL A 27 -8.38 -24.95 -32.07
N THR A 28 -9.41 -24.12 -31.97
CA THR A 28 -10.51 -24.08 -31.00
C THR A 28 -11.53 -25.21 -31.21
N PRO A 29 -12.32 -25.59 -30.19
CA PRO A 29 -13.71 -25.99 -30.39
C PRO A 29 -14.64 -24.80 -30.10
N TYR A 30 -15.55 -24.57 -31.02
CA TYR A 30 -16.70 -23.67 -30.89
C TYR A 30 -17.50 -23.96 -29.60
N ARG A 31 -17.70 -22.95 -28.75
CA ARG A 31 -18.81 -22.94 -27.79
C ARG A 31 -19.32 -21.50 -27.61
N ASN A 32 -20.59 -21.33 -27.98
CA ASN A 32 -21.48 -20.18 -27.80
C ASN A 32 -20.84 -18.84 -27.43
N LYS A 33 -20.94 -17.88 -28.36
CA LYS A 33 -20.91 -16.46 -28.03
C LYS A 33 -22.06 -16.17 -27.06
N GLN A 34 -21.80 -16.26 -25.76
CA GLN A 34 -22.48 -15.35 -24.85
C GLN A 34 -22.20 -13.94 -25.35
N PRO A 35 -23.20 -13.03 -25.36
CA PRO A 35 -22.96 -11.65 -25.74
C PRO A 35 -21.78 -11.17 -24.91
N GLU A 36 -20.82 -10.51 -25.56
CA GLU A 36 -19.76 -9.78 -24.88
C GLU A 36 -20.44 -8.83 -23.90
N THR A 37 -20.60 -9.28 -22.65
CA THR A 37 -20.61 -8.35 -21.54
C THR A 37 -19.29 -7.66 -21.70
N LYS A 38 -19.33 -6.42 -22.20
CA LYS A 38 -18.29 -5.42 -21.93
C LYS A 38 -17.76 -5.81 -20.56
N LYS A 39 -16.50 -6.27 -20.49
CA LYS A 39 -15.82 -6.28 -19.21
C LYS A 39 -15.87 -4.83 -18.80
N ILE A 40 -16.89 -4.51 -18.00
CA ILE A 40 -16.83 -3.42 -17.06
C ILE A 40 -15.58 -3.81 -16.30
N VAL A 41 -14.47 -3.17 -16.65
CA VAL A 41 -13.32 -3.12 -15.78
C VAL A 41 -13.94 -2.53 -14.53
N SER A 42 -14.30 -3.41 -13.59
CA SER A 42 -14.69 -2.96 -12.27
C SER A 42 -13.54 -2.06 -11.85
N PRO A 43 -13.79 -0.81 -11.45
CA PRO A 43 -12.72 0.00 -10.88
C PRO A 43 -12.03 -0.87 -9.84
N ILE A 44 -10.69 -0.93 -9.90
CA ILE A 44 -9.92 -1.66 -8.88
C ILE A 44 -10.28 -0.98 -7.57
N LEU A 45 -11.14 -1.62 -6.80
CA LEU A 45 -11.61 -1.14 -5.51
C LEU A 45 -10.61 -1.64 -4.48
N TYR A 46 -10.01 -0.69 -3.76
CA TYR A 46 -9.12 -0.95 -2.65
C TYR A 46 -9.95 -0.82 -1.36
N PRO A 47 -10.44 -1.92 -0.75
CA PRO A 47 -11.47 -1.86 0.29
C PRO A 47 -11.05 -1.06 1.53
N SER A 48 -9.77 -1.13 1.91
CA SER A 48 -9.21 -0.38 3.02
C SER A 48 -9.14 1.12 2.69
N ILE A 49 -8.84 1.47 1.44
CA ILE A 49 -8.86 2.87 0.97
C ILE A 49 -10.27 3.43 0.91
N GLU A 50 -11.26 2.64 0.49
CA GLU A 50 -12.68 3.05 0.52
C GLU A 50 -13.13 3.37 1.95
N LYS A 51 -12.70 2.60 2.94
CA LYS A 51 -12.97 2.91 4.35
C LYS A 51 -12.37 4.27 4.75
N ILE A 52 -11.14 4.61 4.33
CA ILE A 52 -10.57 5.96 4.56
C ILE A 52 -11.44 7.04 3.91
N LYS A 53 -11.90 6.82 2.67
CA LYS A 53 -12.77 7.79 1.98
C LYS A 53 -14.04 8.10 2.77
N THR A 54 -14.62 7.11 3.44
CA THR A 54 -15.81 7.33 4.29
C THR A 54 -15.54 8.18 5.53
N MET A 55 -14.28 8.30 5.95
CA MET A 55 -13.85 9.14 7.08
C MET A 55 -13.53 10.58 6.67
N LEU A 56 -13.42 10.86 5.37
CA LEU A 56 -13.12 12.21 4.88
C LEU A 56 -14.31 13.15 5.13
N PRO A 57 -14.03 14.44 5.38
CA PRO A 57 -15.09 15.43 5.54
C PRO A 57 -15.90 15.56 4.24
N THR A 58 -17.22 15.72 4.37
CA THR A 58 -18.11 15.95 3.23
C THR A 58 -18.00 17.41 2.78
N ILE A 59 -16.95 17.73 2.03
CA ILE A 59 -16.73 19.05 1.43
C ILE A 59 -17.25 19.04 -0.01
N LYS A 60 -17.76 20.17 -0.51
CA LYS A 60 -18.31 20.28 -1.87
C LYS A 60 -17.25 20.14 -2.98
N ASP A 61 -15.96 20.31 -2.65
CA ASP A 61 -14.86 20.21 -3.60
C ASP A 61 -14.27 18.79 -3.58
N ALA A 62 -14.62 17.99 -4.60
CA ALA A 62 -14.12 16.64 -4.77
C ALA A 62 -12.60 16.59 -5.01
N ALA A 63 -12.01 17.60 -5.66
CA ALA A 63 -10.57 17.66 -5.90
C ALA A 63 -9.81 17.93 -4.59
N PHE A 64 -10.36 18.74 -3.70
CA PHE A 64 -9.82 18.93 -2.36
C PHE A 64 -9.83 17.62 -1.56
N CYS A 65 -10.97 16.91 -1.51
CA CYS A 65 -11.08 15.63 -0.82
C CYS A 65 -10.11 14.58 -1.39
N GLN A 66 -9.93 14.54 -2.72
CA GLN A 66 -8.97 13.65 -3.36
C GLN A 66 -7.52 13.95 -2.94
N ARG A 67 -7.12 15.23 -2.92
CA ARG A 67 -5.77 15.61 -2.44
C ARG A 67 -5.55 15.26 -0.97
N LEU A 68 -6.58 15.45 -0.14
CA LEU A 68 -6.52 15.08 1.29
C LEU A 68 -6.33 13.56 1.45
N LEU A 69 -7.10 12.75 0.70
CA LEU A 69 -6.94 11.30 0.67
C LEU A 69 -5.50 10.90 0.30
N GLU A 70 -4.96 11.50 -0.76
CA GLU A 70 -3.61 11.22 -1.22
C GLU A 70 -2.56 11.52 -0.15
N HIS A 71 -2.70 12.63 0.58
CA HIS A 71 -1.80 12.97 1.68
C HIS A 71 -1.92 11.97 2.84
N VAL A 72 -3.14 11.61 3.22
CA VAL A 72 -3.38 10.60 4.27
C VAL A 72 -2.73 9.28 3.89
N VAL A 73 -2.92 8.82 2.65
CA VAL A 73 -2.34 7.57 2.17
C VAL A 73 -0.82 7.62 2.10
N LYS A 74 -0.24 8.72 1.61
CA LYS A 74 1.22 8.92 1.64
C LYS A 74 1.77 8.86 3.07
N MET A 75 1.05 9.42 4.04
CA MET A 75 1.47 9.39 5.44
C MET A 75 1.39 8.00 6.03
N ILE A 76 0.30 7.25 5.79
CA ILE A 76 0.19 5.85 6.22
C ILE A 76 1.29 5.00 5.56
N PHE A 77 1.56 5.22 4.27
CA PHE A 77 2.61 4.52 3.56
C PHE A 77 3.99 4.80 4.16
N ALA A 78 4.30 6.05 4.51
CA ALA A 78 5.56 6.41 5.13
C ALA A 78 5.78 5.71 6.49
N GLU A 79 4.69 5.37 7.21
CA GLU A 79 4.80 4.59 8.45
C GLU A 79 5.22 3.13 8.19
N ILE A 80 4.83 2.55 7.05
CA ILE A 80 5.18 1.18 6.67
C ILE A 80 6.45 1.07 5.84
N ASP A 81 6.86 2.14 5.16
CA ASP A 81 8.07 2.21 4.32
C ASP A 81 9.33 2.15 5.20
N LYS A 82 9.62 0.94 5.66
CA LYS A 82 10.79 0.59 6.45
C LYS A 82 11.86 -0.03 5.55
N GLU A 83 13.09 -0.05 6.04
CA GLU A 83 14.27 -0.60 5.35
C GLU A 83 14.04 -2.00 4.75
N TYR A 84 13.19 -2.81 5.38
CA TYR A 84 12.93 -4.19 4.95
C TYR A 84 11.88 -4.33 3.84
N TYR A 85 11.05 -3.32 3.55
CA TYR A 85 10.13 -3.34 2.41
C TYR A 85 10.80 -2.91 1.09
N ASN A 86 11.87 -2.11 1.19
CA ASN A 86 12.75 -1.71 0.09
C ASN A 86 12.01 -1.23 -1.19
N PHE A 87 11.04 -0.32 -1.02
CA PHE A 87 10.31 0.29 -2.13
C PHE A 87 11.19 1.30 -2.90
N GLN A 88 11.03 1.39 -4.23
CA GLN A 88 11.80 2.37 -5.01
C GLN A 88 11.21 3.77 -4.85
N GLU A 89 12.08 4.79 -4.77
CA GLU A 89 11.65 6.17 -4.51
C GLU A 89 10.62 6.69 -5.53
N LYS A 90 10.81 6.36 -6.82
CA LYS A 90 9.88 6.72 -7.90
C LYS A 90 8.47 6.15 -7.71
N ASP A 91 8.33 5.04 -6.99
CA ASP A 91 7.05 4.37 -6.77
C ASP A 91 6.28 5.05 -5.63
N LYS A 92 6.99 5.73 -4.72
CA LYS A 92 6.39 6.41 -3.55
C LYS A 92 5.53 7.62 -3.92
N GLU A 93 5.74 8.17 -5.11
CA GLU A 93 4.91 9.27 -5.63
C GLU A 93 3.68 8.78 -6.41
N ASN A 94 3.66 7.51 -6.82
CA ASN A 94 2.57 6.95 -7.61
C ASN A 94 1.44 6.46 -6.70
N ILE A 95 0.33 7.22 -6.65
CA ILE A 95 -0.79 6.91 -5.76
C ILE A 95 -1.41 5.52 -5.97
N ASP A 96 -1.52 5.03 -7.21
CA ASP A 96 -2.08 3.71 -7.50
C ASP A 96 -1.16 2.61 -6.96
N PHE A 97 0.16 2.82 -7.04
CA PHE A 97 1.14 1.92 -6.42
C PHE A 97 0.98 1.92 -4.89
N LEU A 98 0.78 3.09 -4.27
CA LEU A 98 0.56 3.18 -2.82
C LEU A 98 -0.70 2.42 -2.40
N TYR A 99 -1.82 2.63 -3.10
CA TYR A 99 -3.08 1.91 -2.83
C TYR A 99 -2.89 0.40 -2.96
N GLN A 100 -2.28 -0.05 -4.06
CA GLN A 100 -2.01 -1.46 -4.28
C GLN A 100 -1.10 -2.05 -3.19
N THR A 101 -0.10 -1.30 -2.77
CA THR A 101 0.87 -1.77 -1.78
C THR A 101 0.25 -1.89 -0.38
N LEU A 102 -0.55 -0.89 0.02
CA LEU A 102 -1.26 -0.93 1.29
C LEU A 102 -2.21 -2.12 1.35
N GLU A 103 -3.02 -2.39 0.31
CA GLU A 103 -3.90 -3.57 0.31
C GLU A 103 -3.11 -4.88 0.29
N LYS A 104 -2.06 -4.97 -0.53
CA LYS A 104 -1.29 -6.21 -0.70
C LYS A 104 -0.64 -6.67 0.61
N TYR A 105 -0.15 -5.73 1.42
CA TYR A 105 0.54 -6.03 2.67
C TYR A 105 -0.34 -5.89 3.92
N ASN A 106 -1.60 -5.49 3.77
CA ASN A 106 -2.57 -5.50 4.86
C ASN A 106 -2.92 -6.95 5.22
N ILE A 107 -2.60 -7.35 6.46
CA ILE A 107 -2.80 -8.71 6.94
C ILE A 107 -4.13 -8.91 7.68
N VAL A 108 -4.93 -7.86 7.85
CA VAL A 108 -6.19 -7.88 8.62
C VAL A 108 -7.14 -9.01 8.20
N GLU A 109 -7.37 -9.19 6.90
CA GLU A 109 -8.30 -10.20 6.41
C GLU A 109 -7.69 -11.62 6.46
N GLU A 110 -6.39 -11.73 6.28
CA GLU A 110 -5.68 -13.01 6.14
C GLU A 110 -5.42 -13.71 7.49
N PHE A 111 -5.25 -12.93 8.57
CA PHE A 111 -4.89 -13.44 9.90
C PHE A 111 -5.78 -12.92 11.02
N SER A 112 -7.05 -12.62 10.72
CA SER A 112 -8.01 -12.02 11.65
C SER A 112 -8.06 -12.69 13.04
N ASP A 113 -8.05 -14.03 13.10
CA ASP A 113 -8.06 -14.79 14.35
C ASP A 113 -6.80 -14.58 15.20
N THR A 114 -5.61 -14.60 14.58
CA THR A 114 -4.33 -14.33 15.27
C THR A 114 -4.32 -12.91 15.81
N ILE A 115 -4.79 -11.96 15.00
CA ILE A 115 -4.80 -10.56 15.39
C ILE A 115 -5.77 -10.38 16.58
N ALA A 116 -6.95 -11.02 16.58
CA ALA A 116 -7.88 -10.99 17.71
C ALA A 116 -7.29 -11.47 19.05
N THR A 117 -6.29 -12.38 19.03
CA THR A 117 -5.61 -12.84 20.26
C THR A 117 -4.62 -11.81 20.83
N THR A 118 -4.19 -10.82 20.05
CA THR A 118 -3.30 -9.73 20.45
C THR A 118 -4.10 -8.47 20.73
N VAL A 119 -4.82 -8.40 21.87
CA VAL A 119 -5.65 -7.25 22.35
C VAL A 119 -6.13 -6.34 21.20
N PHE A 120 -6.88 -6.93 20.27
CA PHE A 120 -7.28 -6.28 19.03
C PHE A 120 -8.79 -6.14 18.99
N ASP A 121 -9.27 -4.90 18.98
CA ASP A 121 -10.61 -4.63 18.51
C ASP A 121 -10.55 -4.43 16.97
N PRO A 122 -11.10 -5.36 16.16
CA PRO A 122 -11.17 -5.19 14.69
C PRO A 122 -11.92 -3.91 14.28
N ASN A 123 -12.70 -3.31 15.17
CA ASN A 123 -13.36 -2.04 14.91
C ASN A 123 -12.46 -0.84 15.15
N GLU A 124 -11.35 -0.97 15.88
CA GLU A 124 -10.43 0.11 16.17
C GLU A 124 -9.39 0.30 15.06
N TYR A 125 -8.96 -0.79 14.42
CA TYR A 125 -7.87 -0.76 13.44
C TYR A 125 -8.34 -0.89 12.01
N LEU A 126 -7.64 -0.20 11.11
CA LEU A 126 -7.92 -0.23 9.67
C LEU A 126 -6.88 -1.03 8.89
N PHE A 127 -5.61 -0.85 9.25
CA PHE A 127 -4.52 -1.63 8.67
C PHE A 127 -3.72 -2.33 9.75
N VAL A 128 -3.29 -3.53 9.41
CA VAL A 128 -2.31 -4.29 10.18
C VAL A 128 -1.27 -4.78 9.18
N PHE A 129 0.01 -4.58 9.47
CA PHE A 129 1.12 -4.95 8.59
C PHE A 129 2.15 -5.80 9.32
N VAL A 130 3.01 -6.50 8.58
CA VAL A 130 4.16 -7.20 9.16
C VAL A 130 5.22 -6.21 9.66
N GLY A 131 5.70 -6.45 10.89
CA GLY A 131 6.51 -5.52 11.66
C GLY A 131 8.02 -5.69 11.59
N ASN A 132 8.52 -6.70 10.88
CA ASN A 132 9.97 -6.88 10.69
C ASN A 132 10.30 -7.59 9.36
N ALA A 133 11.58 -7.67 9.05
CA ALA A 133 12.08 -8.29 7.82
C ALA A 133 11.78 -9.80 7.71
N ASN A 134 11.84 -10.53 8.83
CA ASN A 134 11.64 -11.98 8.85
C ASN A 134 10.17 -12.32 8.58
N ASP A 135 9.24 -11.67 9.25
CA ASP A 135 7.81 -11.81 9.05
C ASP A 135 7.40 -11.32 7.66
N LEU A 136 8.03 -10.28 7.13
CA LEU A 136 7.79 -9.87 5.74
C LEU A 136 8.23 -10.95 4.75
N LYS A 137 9.42 -11.53 4.92
CA LYS A 137 9.89 -12.61 4.05
C LYS A 137 8.96 -13.82 4.13
N ASN A 138 8.54 -14.20 5.33
CA ASN A 138 7.59 -15.30 5.52
C ASN A 138 6.23 -15.01 4.88
N TYR A 139 5.74 -13.78 4.99
CA TYR A 139 4.49 -13.37 4.36
C TYR A 139 4.58 -13.36 2.83
N GLN A 140 5.71 -12.94 2.26
CA GLN A 140 5.95 -13.04 0.81
C GLN A 140 5.93 -14.50 0.32
N ILE A 141 6.54 -15.40 1.09
CA ILE A 141 6.52 -16.84 0.81
C ILE A 141 5.08 -17.38 0.94
N TYR A 142 4.35 -16.99 1.98
CA TYR A 142 2.93 -17.31 2.15
C TYR A 142 2.12 -16.90 0.92
N LEU A 143 2.26 -15.65 0.46
CA LEU A 143 1.54 -15.14 -0.73
C LEU A 143 1.89 -15.94 -1.99
N GLN A 144 3.16 -16.34 -2.16
CA GLN A 144 3.59 -17.19 -3.28
C GLN A 144 2.92 -18.57 -3.22
N HIS A 145 2.87 -19.20 -2.05
CA HIS A 145 2.20 -20.49 -1.88
C HIS A 145 0.69 -20.38 -2.05
N LYS A 146 0.06 -19.33 -1.51
CA LYS A 146 -1.37 -19.05 -1.68
C LYS A 146 -1.74 -18.94 -3.15
N LYS A 147 -0.95 -18.23 -3.95
CA LYS A 147 -1.13 -18.12 -5.42
C LYS A 147 -1.11 -19.48 -6.13
N ASN A 148 -0.39 -20.45 -5.56
CA ASN A 148 -0.28 -21.82 -6.08
C ASN A 148 -1.22 -22.80 -5.35
N ASN A 149 -2.31 -22.31 -4.74
CA ASN A 149 -3.26 -23.12 -3.97
C ASN A 149 -2.59 -23.98 -2.89
N PHE A 150 -1.50 -23.47 -2.30
CA PHE A 150 -0.70 -24.16 -1.29
C PHE A 150 -0.15 -25.53 -1.74
N GLN A 151 0.13 -25.73 -3.02
CA GLN A 151 0.76 -26.96 -3.51
C GLN A 151 2.29 -26.96 -3.26
N GLY A 152 2.84 -28.08 -2.76
CA GLY A 152 4.29 -28.31 -2.51
C GLY A 152 4.63 -28.84 -1.10
N ASP A 153 5.92 -29.13 -0.83
CA ASP A 153 6.44 -29.80 0.39
C ASP A 153 6.05 -29.13 1.73
N LYS A 154 5.68 -27.85 1.70
CA LYS A 154 5.31 -27.06 2.87
C LYS A 154 3.88 -26.51 2.82
N GLY A 155 3.06 -26.99 1.90
CA GLY A 155 1.72 -26.43 1.60
C GLY A 155 0.83 -26.22 2.81
N SER A 156 0.69 -27.23 3.66
CA SER A 156 -0.14 -27.13 4.88
C SER A 156 0.49 -26.26 5.98
N PHE A 157 1.83 -26.18 6.06
CA PHE A 157 2.51 -25.39 7.08
C PHE A 157 2.28 -23.89 6.84
N TRP A 158 2.36 -23.45 5.59
CA TRP A 158 2.10 -22.04 5.25
C TRP A 158 0.65 -21.66 5.47
N ARG A 159 -0.30 -22.58 5.31
CA ARG A 159 -1.72 -22.33 5.59
C ARG A 159 -1.96 -21.95 7.06
N ASN A 160 -1.11 -22.43 7.97
CA ASN A 160 -1.22 -22.23 9.41
C ASN A 160 -0.14 -21.29 9.98
N TRP A 161 0.75 -20.76 9.13
CA TRP A 161 1.76 -19.79 9.58
C TRP A 161 1.05 -18.52 10.05
N GLN A 162 1.60 -17.85 11.06
CA GLN A 162 1.05 -16.62 11.61
C GLN A 162 2.19 -15.63 11.86
N PRO A 163 2.01 -14.33 11.55
CA PRO A 163 3.03 -13.32 11.82
C PRO A 163 3.13 -13.06 13.33
N ALA A 164 4.36 -13.01 13.84
CA ALA A 164 4.61 -12.71 15.25
C ALA A 164 4.69 -11.19 15.52
N ASN A 165 5.19 -10.42 14.56
CA ASN A 165 5.39 -8.98 14.71
C ASN A 165 4.47 -8.23 13.77
N MET A 166 3.71 -7.29 14.33
CA MET A 166 2.68 -6.55 13.61
C MET A 166 2.79 -5.05 13.87
N ILE A 167 2.40 -4.26 12.87
CA ILE A 167 2.25 -2.80 12.94
C ILE A 167 0.77 -2.51 12.77
N PHE A 168 0.20 -1.75 13.70
CA PHE A 168 -1.21 -1.42 13.72
C PHE A 168 -1.42 0.04 13.35
N VAL A 169 -2.38 0.31 12.46
CA VAL A 169 -2.83 1.67 12.13
C VAL A 169 -4.30 1.79 12.48
N SER A 170 -4.59 2.53 13.56
CA SER A 170 -5.94 2.71 14.07
C SER A 170 -6.74 3.72 13.27
N LYS A 171 -8.07 3.59 13.31
CA LYS A 171 -9.00 4.60 12.78
C LYS A 171 -8.80 5.94 13.49
N LYS A 172 -8.46 5.94 14.78
CA LYS A 172 -8.14 7.17 15.52
C LYS A 172 -6.91 7.87 14.94
N HIS A 173 -5.86 7.13 14.60
CA HIS A 173 -4.67 7.69 13.94
C HIS A 173 -5.01 8.29 12.58
N ILE A 174 -5.81 7.57 11.78
CA ILE A 174 -6.26 8.05 10.47
C ILE A 174 -7.13 9.30 10.60
N GLN A 175 -8.06 9.33 11.56
CA GLN A 175 -8.90 10.50 11.81
C GLN A 175 -8.07 11.71 12.21
N PHE A 176 -7.11 11.53 13.12
CA PHE A 176 -6.20 12.60 13.51
C PHE A 176 -5.42 13.14 12.30
N LEU A 177 -4.91 12.26 11.42
CA LEU A 177 -4.23 12.68 10.19
C LEU A 177 -5.17 13.50 9.29
N ILE A 178 -6.40 13.03 9.09
CA ILE A 178 -7.43 13.73 8.31
C ILE A 178 -7.66 15.14 8.87
N ASP A 179 -7.90 15.25 10.18
CA ASP A 179 -8.24 16.52 10.82
C ASP A 179 -7.09 17.54 10.73
N LYS A 180 -5.85 17.09 10.98
CA LYS A 180 -4.67 17.97 10.94
C LYS A 180 -4.26 18.35 9.52
N LEU A 181 -4.30 17.41 8.58
CA LEU A 181 -4.01 17.71 7.17
C LEU A 181 -5.07 18.63 6.56
N LEU A 182 -6.35 18.44 6.91
CA LEU A 182 -7.43 19.35 6.54
C LEU A 182 -7.13 20.78 7.01
N GLN A 183 -6.80 20.96 8.29
CA GLN A 183 -6.43 22.29 8.81
C GLN A 183 -5.23 22.88 8.06
N ALA A 184 -4.16 22.12 7.86
CA ALA A 184 -2.97 22.60 7.15
C ALA A 184 -3.30 23.04 5.72
N MET A 185 -4.04 22.22 4.97
CA MET A 185 -4.41 22.51 3.58
C MET A 185 -5.29 23.77 3.47
N LEU A 186 -6.25 23.96 4.38
CA LEU A 186 -7.09 25.15 4.40
C LEU A 186 -6.27 26.43 4.66
N LEU A 187 -5.34 26.38 5.62
CA LEU A 187 -4.43 27.51 5.91
C LEU A 187 -3.50 27.81 4.73
N GLU A 188 -3.01 26.78 4.02
CA GLU A 188 -2.20 26.97 2.82
C GLU A 188 -2.98 27.61 1.66
N GLU A 189 -4.25 27.25 1.48
CA GLU A 189 -5.12 27.87 0.47
C GLU A 189 -5.42 29.33 0.81
N GLU A 190 -5.69 29.63 2.08
CA GLU A 190 -5.85 31.01 2.55
C GLU A 190 -4.58 31.83 2.29
N MET A 191 -3.41 31.27 2.60
CA MET A 191 -2.12 31.91 2.35
C MET A 191 -1.84 32.14 0.85
N LYS A 192 -2.24 31.21 -0.03
CA LYS A 192 -2.16 31.39 -1.49
C LYS A 192 -3.04 32.54 -1.96
N ILE A 193 -4.28 32.62 -1.48
CA ILE A 193 -5.22 33.69 -1.82
C ILE A 193 -4.62 35.05 -1.41
N ILE A 194 -4.13 35.18 -0.17
CA ILE A 194 -3.50 36.40 0.34
C ILE A 194 -2.26 36.79 -0.49
N ASN A 195 -1.44 35.81 -0.88
CA ASN A 195 -0.23 36.08 -1.69
C ASN A 195 -0.56 36.50 -3.13
N SER A 196 -1.66 36.00 -3.70
CA SER A 196 -2.09 36.32 -5.06
C SER A 196 -2.82 37.66 -5.20
N ASN A 197 -3.30 38.24 -4.10
CA ASN A 197 -4.17 39.41 -4.12
C ASN A 197 -3.41 40.68 -3.68
N LEU A 198 -3.15 41.58 -4.63
CA LEU A 198 -2.39 42.84 -4.43
C LEU A 198 -2.98 43.74 -3.33
N LEU A 199 -4.30 43.68 -3.10
CA LEU A 199 -4.99 44.44 -2.05
C LEU A 199 -4.61 44.01 -0.61
N PHE A 200 -4.06 42.80 -0.43
CA PHE A 200 -3.71 42.25 0.88
C PHE A 200 -2.20 42.29 1.18
N GLN A 201 -1.37 42.91 0.32
CA GLN A 201 0.08 43.02 0.54
C GLN A 201 0.46 43.77 1.83
N ASN A 202 -0.44 44.60 2.38
CA ASN A 202 -0.24 45.30 3.65
C ASN A 202 -0.53 44.45 4.91
N SER A 203 -0.86 43.17 4.77
CA SER A 203 -1.18 42.27 5.90
C SER A 203 0.01 41.43 6.40
N GLU A 204 1.21 42.02 6.46
CA GLU A 204 2.42 41.33 6.98
C GLU A 204 2.19 40.70 8.36
N SER A 205 1.39 41.35 9.22
CA SER A 205 1.01 40.83 10.54
C SER A 205 0.14 39.57 10.48
N TYR A 206 -0.73 39.45 9.48
CA TYR A 206 -1.60 38.29 9.31
C TYR A 206 -0.84 37.11 8.71
N LYS A 207 0.06 37.37 7.74
CA LYS A 207 1.00 36.35 7.22
C LYS A 207 1.93 35.83 8.30
N LYS A 208 2.44 36.71 9.18
CA LYS A 208 3.24 36.32 10.36
C LYS A 208 2.49 35.43 11.34
N ASN A 209 1.15 35.44 11.36
CA ASN A 209 0.34 34.61 12.25
C ASN A 209 -0.03 33.24 11.66
N LEU A 210 -0.10 33.11 10.33
CA LEU A 210 -0.45 31.84 9.67
C LEU A 210 0.72 30.85 9.64
N GLN A 211 1.94 31.32 9.40
CA GLN A 211 3.11 30.44 9.29
C GLN A 211 3.44 29.67 10.58
N PRO A 212 3.38 30.28 11.79
CA PRO A 212 3.52 29.55 13.03
C PRO A 212 2.43 28.49 13.25
N GLN A 213 1.21 28.73 12.78
CA GLN A 213 0.12 27.74 12.89
C GLN A 213 0.38 26.52 12.01
N ILE A 214 0.84 26.72 10.77
CA ILE A 214 1.23 25.61 9.88
C ILE A 214 2.41 24.83 10.49
N GLN A 215 3.41 25.53 11.02
CA GLN A 215 4.54 24.88 11.71
C GLN A 215 4.10 24.10 12.95
N PHE A 216 3.16 24.63 13.73
CA PHE A 216 2.59 23.94 14.88
C PHE A 216 1.87 22.65 14.44
N ILE A 217 1.04 22.70 13.40
CA ILE A 217 0.37 21.50 12.86
C ILE A 217 1.40 20.47 12.37
N GLN A 218 2.47 20.90 11.70
CA GLN A 218 3.56 20.01 11.28
C GLN A 218 4.27 19.36 12.47
N GLN A 219 4.43 20.07 13.59
CA GLN A 219 4.98 19.53 14.83
C GLN A 219 4.03 18.51 15.48
N GLU A 220 2.72 18.78 15.51
CA GLU A 220 1.72 17.82 16.01
C GLU A 220 1.71 16.53 15.19
N ILE A 221 1.77 16.66 13.86
CA ILE A 221 1.90 15.50 12.95
C ILE A 221 3.18 14.72 13.25
N LYS A 222 4.31 15.41 13.46
CA LYS A 222 5.58 14.76 13.83
C LYS A 222 5.48 14.04 15.18
N SER A 223 4.85 14.66 16.18
CA SER A 223 4.63 14.06 17.50
C SER A 223 3.80 12.78 17.41
N LEU A 224 2.75 12.77 16.58
CA LEU A 224 1.95 11.56 16.33
C LEU A 224 2.81 10.43 15.74
N LYS A 225 3.70 10.73 14.79
CA LYS A 225 4.61 9.71 14.22
C LYS A 225 5.51 9.11 15.29
N GLU A 226 6.01 9.93 16.21
CA GLU A 226 6.83 9.47 17.32
C GLU A 226 6.02 8.63 18.32
N GLU A 227 4.76 9.00 18.60
CA GLU A 227 3.84 8.24 19.44
C GLU A 227 3.50 6.87 18.82
N LEU A 228 3.16 6.83 17.54
CA LEU A 228 2.97 5.59 16.77
C LEU A 228 4.20 4.67 16.84
N GLY A 229 5.40 5.26 16.74
CA GLY A 229 6.66 4.54 16.91
C GLY A 229 6.81 3.94 18.32
N ARG A 230 6.37 4.67 19.37
CA ARG A 230 6.42 4.21 20.76
C ARG A 230 5.40 3.12 21.06
N GLU A 231 4.14 3.27 20.63
CA GLU A 231 3.11 2.24 20.79
C GLU A 231 3.53 0.92 20.15
N ARG A 232 4.17 0.98 18.98
CA ARG A 232 4.74 -0.20 18.31
C ARG A 232 5.78 -0.90 19.18
N CYS A 233 6.72 -0.17 19.79
CA CYS A 233 7.72 -0.75 20.68
C CYS A 233 7.09 -1.40 21.91
N LEU A 234 6.02 -0.80 22.45
CA LEU A 234 5.30 -1.31 23.60
C LEU A 234 4.58 -2.62 23.27
N ASN A 235 3.90 -2.69 22.12
CA ASN A 235 3.24 -3.91 21.64
C ASN A 235 4.24 -5.04 21.37
N ILE A 236 5.43 -4.73 20.84
CA ILE A 236 6.50 -5.74 20.69
C ILE A 236 6.96 -6.25 22.06
N SER A 237 7.12 -5.38 23.06
CA SER A 237 7.52 -5.76 24.42
C SER A 237 6.47 -6.67 25.07
N ILE A 238 5.19 -6.31 24.98
CA ILE A 238 4.09 -7.09 25.54
C ILE A 238 3.97 -8.45 24.85
N ASN A 239 4.08 -8.50 23.53
CA ASN A 239 4.02 -9.77 22.80
C ASN A 239 5.19 -10.70 23.18
N ASN A 240 6.39 -10.16 23.37
CA ASN A 240 7.53 -10.95 23.82
C ASN A 240 7.33 -11.48 25.26
N GLU A 241 6.84 -10.65 26.17
CA GLU A 241 6.53 -11.07 27.55
C GLU A 241 5.42 -12.12 27.61
N MET A 242 4.40 -12.00 26.77
CA MET A 242 3.30 -12.97 26.68
C MET A 242 3.74 -14.31 26.08
N LEU A 243 4.71 -14.32 25.16
CA LEU A 243 5.31 -15.54 24.62
C LEU A 243 6.21 -16.26 25.64
N ASP A 244 6.89 -15.51 26.51
CA ASP A 244 7.74 -16.08 27.58
C ASP A 244 6.93 -16.72 28.71
N LEU A 245 5.62 -16.44 28.80
CA LEU A 245 4.70 -16.98 29.81
C LEU A 245 3.93 -18.25 29.36
N GLN A 246 4.11 -18.71 28.12
CA GLN A 246 3.46 -19.90 27.53
C GLN A 246 4.41 -21.10 27.47
#